data_AF-A0A8B8ALF3-F1
#
_entry.id   AF-A0A8B8ALF3-F1
#
_cell.length_a   1.000
_cell.length_b   1.000
_cell.length_c   1.000
_cell.angle_alpha   90.00
_cell.angle_beta   90.00
_cell.angle_gamma   90.00
#
_symmetry.space_group_name_H-M   'P 1'
#
loop_
_entity.id
_entity.type
_entity.pdbx_description
1 polymer ?
#
loop_
_entity_poly.entity_id
_entity_poly.type
_entity_poly.pdbx_seq_one_letter_code
_entity_poly.pdbx_strand_id
1 'polypeptide(L)'
;MYLRYTYDFLVEGDSLHVIVKNVTDLSQLSYSLSFQCPVNCTDKQTSLVTLQEEPLSGFRLKAGENSEKDPLFLILVNIRNKTAGNAPLETLRITFVDNDVEPSFGFYEGLHITQAVWIDHPRNQPETIYTMLDILDQDFKKHWLLEPFSEKFKANEGGKRMLKLTYIDDNAIVSPDRNHLMVIKRLSTCEGIQRYYRHFSVSITDNDVLGHWSEWGAWGDCSTVHPFCSRERKRTCLKSAFLLATAVCAGESSETEACKCPSG
;
A
#
# COMPACT_ATOMS: atom_id res chain seq x y z
N MET A 1 9.64 1.06 30.52
CA MET A 1 9.73 1.45 29.10
C MET A 1 8.52 0.90 28.37
N TYR A 2 7.94 1.66 27.44
CA TYR A 2 7.01 1.11 26.44
C TYR A 2 7.23 1.82 25.10
N LEU A 3 6.79 1.19 24.02
CA LEU A 3 7.10 1.60 22.66
C LEU A 3 5.81 2.05 21.98
N ARG A 4 5.87 3.16 21.23
CA ARG A 4 4.74 3.71 20.47
C ARG A 4 5.13 3.86 19.01
N TYR A 5 4.33 3.26 18.14
CA TYR A 5 4.48 3.31 16.68
C TYR A 5 3.10 3.13 16.01
N THR A 6 3.02 3.43 14.72
CA THR A 6 1.75 3.44 13.97
C THR A 6 1.27 2.03 13.62
N TYR A 7 2.19 1.16 13.19
CA TYR A 7 1.91 -0.19 12.67
C TYR A 7 2.99 -1.20 13.07
N ASP A 8 2.62 -2.45 13.31
CA ASP A 8 3.56 -3.55 13.63
C ASP A 8 4.14 -4.24 12.39
N PHE A 9 4.13 -3.52 11.27
CA PHE A 9 4.71 -3.90 10.00
C PHE A 9 5.48 -2.72 9.41
N LEU A 10 6.38 -3.02 8.47
CA LEU A 10 7.12 -2.06 7.67
C LEU A 10 6.92 -2.44 6.21
N VAL A 11 6.33 -1.53 5.43
CA VAL A 11 6.15 -1.72 3.98
C VAL A 11 7.46 -1.36 3.28
N GLU A 12 7.77 -2.08 2.23
CA GLU A 12 8.83 -1.74 1.29
C GLU A 12 8.74 -0.28 0.81
N GLY A 13 9.89 0.39 0.70
CA GLY A 13 9.99 1.82 0.37
C GLY A 13 9.55 2.80 1.48
N ASP A 14 8.97 2.32 2.59
CA ASP A 14 8.46 3.18 3.67
C ASP A 14 9.40 3.21 4.90
N SER A 15 9.02 4.02 5.91
CA SER A 15 9.74 4.15 7.17
C SER A 15 8.81 4.06 8.38
N LEU A 16 9.24 3.30 9.39
CA LEU A 16 8.54 3.17 10.66
C LEU A 16 9.27 3.95 11.75
N HIS A 17 8.57 4.93 12.32
CA HIS A 17 9.05 5.69 13.46
C HIS A 17 8.62 5.03 14.77
N VAL A 18 9.60 4.71 15.63
CA VAL A 18 9.37 4.11 16.94
C VAL A 18 9.79 5.07 18.04
N ILE A 19 8.82 5.53 18.82
CA ILE A 19 9.03 6.42 19.95
C ILE A 19 9.12 5.58 21.21
N VAL A 20 10.23 5.71 21.93
CA VAL A 20 10.47 5.08 23.22
C VAL A 20 9.97 6.00 24.32
N LYS A 21 9.16 5.46 25.24
CA LYS A 21 8.58 6.20 26.37
C LYS A 21 8.99 5.58 27.70
N ASN A 22 8.88 6.39 28.76
CA ASN A 22 9.18 6.00 30.15
C ASN A 22 10.62 5.47 30.32
N VAL A 23 11.58 6.17 29.75
CA VAL A 23 13.02 5.99 29.95
C VAL A 23 13.59 7.36 30.30
N THR A 24 14.37 7.44 31.38
CA THR A 24 14.95 8.69 31.88
C THR A 24 16.04 9.24 30.96
N ASP A 25 16.80 8.34 30.32
CA ASP A 25 17.91 8.70 29.44
C ASP A 25 17.99 7.68 28.28
N LEU A 26 17.59 8.12 27.08
CA LEU A 26 17.58 7.28 25.88
C LEU A 26 19.00 6.91 25.40
N SER A 27 20.02 7.68 25.77
CA SER A 27 21.41 7.39 25.37
C SER A 27 21.95 6.10 25.98
N GLN A 28 21.31 5.60 27.05
CA GLN A 28 21.65 4.35 27.72
C GLN A 28 21.14 3.11 26.97
N LEU A 29 20.33 3.29 25.93
CA LEU A 29 19.79 2.20 25.14
C LEU A 29 20.71 1.89 23.93
N SER A 30 20.82 0.61 23.59
CA SER A 30 21.33 0.14 22.30
C SER A 30 20.23 -0.55 21.53
N TYR A 31 20.24 -0.35 20.21
CA TYR A 31 19.35 -1.00 19.28
C TYR A 31 20.16 -1.85 18.30
N SER A 32 19.66 -3.04 17.99
CA SER A 32 20.29 -3.91 16.99
C SER A 32 19.24 -4.65 16.18
N LEU A 33 19.50 -4.81 14.90
CA LEU A 33 18.66 -5.58 13.99
C LEU A 33 19.05 -7.04 13.99
N SER A 34 18.03 -7.88 13.99
CA SER A 34 18.11 -9.29 13.62
C SER A 34 16.86 -9.66 12.82
N PHE A 35 16.90 -10.80 12.13
CA PHE A 35 15.83 -11.17 11.20
C PHE A 35 15.42 -12.62 11.44
N GLN A 36 14.13 -12.90 11.23
CA GLN A 36 13.59 -14.25 11.27
C GLN A 36 12.81 -14.51 9.99
N CYS A 37 13.32 -15.44 9.18
CA CYS A 37 12.73 -15.84 7.91
C CYS A 37 12.13 -17.25 8.00
N PRO A 38 11.18 -17.62 7.11
CA PRO A 38 10.55 -18.94 7.13
C PRO A 38 11.53 -20.10 6.93
N VAL A 39 12.59 -19.88 6.14
CA VAL A 39 13.66 -20.87 5.89
C VAL A 39 15.00 -20.29 6.34
N ASN A 40 15.61 -19.42 5.54
CA ASN A 40 16.83 -18.70 5.85
C ASN A 40 16.71 -17.27 5.31
N CYS A 41 17.28 -16.29 6.00
CA CYS A 41 17.34 -14.93 5.51
C CYS A 41 18.49 -14.77 4.52
N THR A 42 18.23 -14.13 3.38
CA THR A 42 19.27 -13.80 2.40
C THR A 42 19.98 -12.49 2.75
N ASP A 43 21.19 -12.30 2.25
CA ASP A 43 21.93 -11.04 2.41
C ASP A 43 21.11 -9.86 1.90
N LYS A 44 20.43 -10.03 0.75
CA LYS A 44 19.49 -9.05 0.20
C LYS A 44 18.45 -8.64 1.26
N GLN A 45 17.69 -9.60 1.82
CA GLN A 45 16.65 -9.32 2.81
C GLN A 45 17.19 -8.59 4.06
N THR A 46 18.35 -9.02 4.57
CA THR A 46 18.94 -8.39 5.75
C THR A 46 19.50 -6.99 5.47
N SER A 47 19.83 -6.69 4.21
CA SER A 47 20.28 -5.36 3.77
C SER A 47 19.14 -4.41 3.40
N LEU A 48 17.92 -4.92 3.15
CA LEU A 48 16.75 -4.10 2.80
C LEU A 48 16.30 -3.19 3.94
N VAL A 49 16.54 -3.58 5.19
CA VAL A 49 16.05 -2.82 6.35
C VAL A 49 17.21 -2.22 7.11
N THR A 50 17.17 -0.91 7.27
CA THR A 50 18.17 -0.16 8.05
C THR A 50 17.55 0.40 9.31
N LEU A 51 18.36 0.51 10.36
CA LEU A 51 17.99 1.14 11.63
C LEU A 51 18.81 2.41 11.81
N GLN A 52 18.10 3.51 12.07
CA GLN A 52 18.68 4.81 12.40
C GLN A 52 18.28 5.19 13.82
N GLU A 53 19.25 5.32 14.74
CA GLU A 53 18.98 5.82 16.08
C GLU A 53 18.56 7.30 16.03
N GLU A 54 17.55 7.66 16.83
CA GLU A 54 17.08 9.02 17.02
C GLU A 54 17.23 9.37 18.51
N PRO A 55 18.35 10.00 18.94
CA PRO A 55 18.74 10.09 20.36
C PRO A 55 17.71 10.73 21.31
N LEU A 56 16.76 11.51 20.77
CA LEU A 56 15.76 12.24 21.54
C LEU A 56 14.39 11.53 21.59
N SER A 57 14.15 10.54 20.74
CA SER A 57 12.83 9.93 20.54
C SER A 57 12.84 8.40 20.56
N GLY A 58 13.89 7.76 20.04
CA GLY A 58 13.95 6.32 19.85
C GLY A 58 14.77 5.95 18.62
N PHE A 59 14.12 5.40 17.61
CA PHE A 59 14.78 5.02 16.35
C PHE A 59 13.78 4.98 15.19
N ARG A 60 14.31 4.97 13.98
CA ARG A 60 13.56 4.82 12.74
C ARG A 60 14.05 3.59 11.98
N LEU A 61 13.12 2.77 11.51
CA LEU A 61 13.39 1.75 10.52
C LEU A 61 13.09 2.31 9.13
N LYS A 62 13.94 2.00 8.15
CA LYS A 62 13.69 2.31 6.74
C LYS A 62 13.82 1.04 5.93
N ALA A 63 12.83 0.77 5.10
CA ALA A 63 12.92 -0.25 4.06
C ALA A 63 13.48 0.40 2.78
N GLY A 64 14.39 -0.30 2.11
CA GLY A 64 14.72 -0.02 0.72
C GLY A 64 13.51 -0.27 -0.17
N GLU A 65 13.58 0.19 -1.41
CA GLU A 65 12.57 -0.03 -2.44
C GLU A 65 13.23 -0.78 -3.60
N ASN A 66 12.59 -1.84 -4.08
CA ASN A 66 13.03 -2.53 -5.28
C ASN A 66 11.84 -2.89 -6.19
N SER A 67 12.00 -3.90 -7.06
CA SER A 67 10.94 -4.36 -7.97
C SER A 67 10.89 -5.89 -8.03
N GLU A 68 11.54 -6.54 -7.06
CA GLU A 68 11.63 -7.99 -6.97
C GLU A 68 10.76 -8.45 -5.81
N LYS A 69 9.99 -9.50 -6.06
CA LYS A 69 9.16 -10.11 -5.03
C LYS A 69 10.00 -10.68 -3.87
N ASP A 70 9.89 -10.08 -2.70
CA ASP A 70 10.58 -10.49 -1.49
C ASP A 70 9.65 -11.29 -0.56
N PRO A 71 10.06 -12.48 -0.06
CA PRO A 71 9.18 -13.30 0.76
C PRO A 71 9.00 -12.70 2.15
N LEU A 72 7.84 -12.93 2.78
CA LEU A 72 7.52 -12.43 4.13
C LEU A 72 8.57 -12.85 5.17
N PHE A 73 9.08 -11.89 5.94
CA PHE A 73 9.98 -12.13 7.09
C PHE A 73 9.69 -11.19 8.25
N LEU A 74 10.23 -11.52 9.43
CA LEU A 74 10.16 -10.67 10.62
C LEU A 74 11.46 -9.91 10.82
N ILE A 75 11.32 -8.60 11.04
CA ILE A 75 12.35 -7.70 11.52
C ILE A 75 12.28 -7.70 13.05
N LEU A 76 13.38 -8.04 13.69
CA LEU A 76 13.51 -8.06 15.14
C LEU A 76 14.42 -6.93 15.59
N VAL A 77 13.87 -5.96 16.33
CA VAL A 77 14.68 -4.89 16.93
C VAL A 77 14.94 -5.26 18.39
N ASN A 78 16.19 -5.62 18.70
CA ASN A 78 16.60 -5.95 20.06
C ASN A 78 17.06 -4.67 20.77
N ILE A 79 16.36 -4.33 21.85
CA ILE A 79 16.63 -3.18 22.70
C ILE A 79 17.36 -3.68 23.94
N ARG A 80 18.53 -3.10 24.22
CA ARG A 80 19.38 -3.48 25.35
C ARG A 80 19.78 -2.26 26.16
N ASN A 81 20.14 -2.50 27.41
CA ASN A 81 20.70 -1.47 28.29
C ASN A 81 22.24 -1.50 28.22
N LYS A 82 22.86 -0.46 27.64
CA LYS A 82 24.31 -0.30 27.52
C LYS A 82 24.99 -0.20 28.88
N THR A 83 24.37 0.47 29.85
CA THR A 83 24.96 0.72 31.18
C THR A 83 24.84 -0.45 32.14
N ALA A 84 23.93 -1.39 31.86
CA ALA A 84 23.74 -2.63 32.64
C ALA A 84 24.33 -3.85 31.93
N GLY A 85 25.55 -3.74 31.37
CA GLY A 85 26.25 -4.87 30.75
C GLY A 85 25.55 -5.45 29.51
N ASN A 86 24.90 -4.61 28.69
CA ASN A 86 24.11 -5.02 27.51
C ASN A 86 22.96 -6.00 27.83
N ALA A 87 22.36 -5.86 29.02
CA ALA A 87 21.20 -6.64 29.42
C ALA A 87 20.03 -6.47 28.43
N PRO A 88 19.35 -7.55 28.02
CA PRO A 88 18.19 -7.48 27.14
C PRO A 88 17.02 -6.81 27.86
N LEU A 89 16.35 -5.88 27.18
CA LEU A 89 15.16 -5.20 27.70
C LEU A 89 13.90 -5.67 26.99
N GLU A 90 13.87 -5.55 25.67
CA GLU A 90 12.69 -5.84 24.87
C GLU A 90 13.11 -6.18 23.42
N THR A 91 12.36 -7.05 22.77
CA THR A 91 12.51 -7.32 21.34
C THR A 91 11.21 -7.01 20.62
N LEU A 92 11.24 -6.00 19.76
CA LEU A 92 10.12 -5.72 18.88
C LEU A 92 10.09 -6.71 17.73
N ARG A 93 8.88 -7.10 17.33
CA ARG A 93 8.61 -7.95 16.18
C ARG A 93 7.81 -7.15 15.17
N ILE A 94 8.41 -6.90 14.02
CA ILE A 94 7.81 -6.09 12.96
C ILE A 94 7.77 -6.96 11.70
N THR A 95 6.62 -7.01 11.04
CA THR A 95 6.47 -7.78 9.80
C THR A 95 6.93 -6.95 8.62
N PHE A 96 7.87 -7.45 7.82
CA PHE A 96 8.19 -6.81 6.54
C PHE A 96 7.10 -7.16 5.53
N VAL A 97 6.63 -6.17 4.77
CA VAL A 97 5.61 -6.34 3.74
C VAL A 97 6.15 -5.82 2.41
N ASP A 98 6.34 -6.75 1.48
CA ASP A 98 6.64 -6.48 0.07
C ASP A 98 5.38 -5.96 -0.64
N ASN A 99 5.52 -4.87 -1.40
CA ASN A 99 4.45 -4.26 -2.17
C ASN A 99 4.60 -4.46 -3.69
N ASP A 100 5.60 -5.20 -4.16
CA ASP A 100 5.82 -5.58 -5.57
C ASP A 100 4.98 -6.79 -6.01
N VAL A 101 4.06 -7.24 -5.15
CA VAL A 101 3.28 -8.46 -5.34
C VAL A 101 2.17 -8.25 -6.38
N GLU A 102 2.04 -9.18 -7.33
CA GLU A 102 0.89 -9.27 -8.25
C GLU A 102 -0.45 -9.16 -7.49
N PRO A 103 -1.44 -8.43 -8.03
CA PRO A 103 -2.71 -8.23 -7.36
C PRO A 103 -3.38 -9.58 -7.11
N SER A 104 -3.77 -9.81 -5.85
CA SER A 104 -4.47 -11.04 -5.47
C SER A 104 -5.87 -11.12 -6.08
N PHE A 105 -6.47 -9.95 -6.35
CA PHE A 105 -7.72 -9.81 -7.08
C PHE A 105 -7.87 -8.37 -7.59
N GLY A 106 -8.65 -8.20 -8.66
CA GLY A 106 -8.98 -6.92 -9.25
C GLY A 106 -10.41 -6.50 -8.97
N PHE A 107 -10.64 -5.19 -8.87
CA PHE A 107 -11.96 -4.58 -8.98
C PHE A 107 -12.04 -3.77 -10.27
N TYR A 108 -13.24 -3.72 -10.81
CA TYR A 108 -13.63 -2.77 -11.84
C TYR A 108 -14.52 -1.74 -11.18
N GLU A 109 -14.11 -0.48 -11.28
CA GLU A 109 -14.94 0.64 -10.87
C GLU A 109 -16.30 0.61 -11.61
N GLY A 110 -17.37 1.12 -11.00
CA GLY A 110 -18.75 1.09 -11.53
C GLY A 110 -19.47 -0.26 -11.65
N LEU A 111 -18.80 -1.41 -11.45
CA LEU A 111 -19.45 -2.73 -11.45
C LEU A 111 -19.87 -3.22 -10.05
N HIS A 112 -19.62 -2.44 -8.99
CA HIS A 112 -19.88 -2.79 -7.59
C HIS A 112 -19.44 -4.24 -7.23
N ILE A 113 -18.27 -4.64 -7.73
CA ILE A 113 -17.74 -5.98 -7.48
C ILE A 113 -17.45 -6.11 -5.99
N THR A 114 -17.89 -7.22 -5.40
CA THR A 114 -17.61 -7.57 -4.02
C THR A 114 -16.67 -8.76 -3.97
N GLN A 115 -15.55 -8.62 -3.27
CA GLN A 115 -14.61 -9.71 -3.03
C GLN A 115 -14.77 -10.29 -1.63
N ALA A 116 -14.79 -11.62 -1.54
CA ALA A 116 -14.89 -12.34 -0.27
C ALA A 116 -13.49 -12.63 0.28
N VAL A 117 -13.15 -11.98 1.40
CA VAL A 117 -11.89 -12.19 2.10
C VAL A 117 -12.12 -13.09 3.30
N TRP A 118 -11.65 -14.33 3.20
CA TRP A 118 -11.80 -15.34 4.24
C TRP A 118 -10.77 -15.19 5.35
N ILE A 119 -11.24 -15.22 6.59
CA ILE A 119 -10.42 -15.31 7.81
C ILE A 119 -10.52 -16.74 8.33
N ASP A 120 -9.36 -17.36 8.57
CA ASP A 120 -9.27 -18.65 9.25
C ASP A 120 -8.74 -18.44 10.66
N HIS A 121 -9.62 -18.58 11.65
CA HIS A 121 -9.30 -18.37 13.05
C HIS A 121 -9.08 -19.71 13.77
N PRO A 122 -7.88 -19.95 14.34
CA PRO A 122 -7.61 -21.18 15.06
C PRO A 122 -8.42 -21.25 16.36
N ARG A 123 -8.74 -22.47 16.81
CA ARG A 123 -9.35 -22.69 18.13
C ARG A 123 -8.37 -22.36 19.27
N ASN A 124 -8.91 -22.29 20.49
CA ASN A 124 -8.15 -22.05 21.72
C ASN A 124 -7.40 -20.70 21.74
N GLN A 125 -7.97 -19.69 21.09
CA GLN A 125 -7.49 -18.32 21.15
C GLN A 125 -8.34 -17.50 22.13
N PRO A 126 -7.79 -16.41 22.69
CA PRO A 126 -8.61 -15.41 23.36
C PRO A 126 -9.63 -14.80 22.39
N GLU A 127 -10.62 -14.09 22.93
CA GLU A 127 -11.54 -13.32 22.10
C GLU A 127 -10.76 -12.40 21.15
N THR A 128 -11.06 -12.50 19.86
CA THR A 128 -10.27 -11.90 18.80
C THR A 128 -11.18 -11.19 17.80
N ILE A 129 -10.80 -9.97 17.45
CA ILE A 129 -11.47 -9.15 16.44
C ILE A 129 -10.54 -8.98 15.26
N TYR A 130 -11.06 -9.22 14.06
CA TYR A 130 -10.38 -9.00 12.79
C TYR A 130 -10.99 -7.79 12.09
N THR A 131 -10.13 -6.95 11.52
CA THR A 131 -10.53 -5.84 10.66
C THR A 131 -9.51 -5.69 9.54
N MET A 132 -9.80 -4.82 8.58
CA MET A 132 -8.98 -4.59 7.41
C MET A 132 -8.86 -3.10 7.17
N LEU A 133 -7.70 -2.69 6.68
CA LEU A 133 -7.47 -1.33 6.21
C LEU A 133 -6.51 -1.35 5.04
N ASP A 134 -6.59 -0.29 4.24
CA ASP A 134 -5.59 0.05 3.23
C ASP A 134 -4.45 0.81 3.91
N ILE A 135 -3.22 0.35 3.71
CA ILE A 135 -2.05 0.98 4.34
C ILE A 135 -1.68 2.28 3.62
N LEU A 136 -1.92 2.35 2.32
CA LEU A 136 -1.51 3.48 1.50
C LEU A 136 -2.53 4.62 1.56
N ASP A 137 -3.73 4.36 2.10
CA ASP A 137 -4.82 5.32 2.19
C ASP A 137 -5.32 5.49 3.63
N GLN A 138 -5.08 6.68 4.18
CA GLN A 138 -5.54 7.03 5.53
C GLN A 138 -7.06 7.21 5.62
N ASP A 139 -7.75 7.37 4.48
CA ASP A 139 -9.19 7.56 4.38
C ASP A 139 -9.89 6.31 3.83
N PHE A 140 -9.51 5.12 4.31
CA PHE A 140 -10.05 3.82 3.88
C PHE A 140 -11.57 3.81 3.60
N LYS A 141 -12.40 4.41 4.48
CA LYS A 141 -13.86 4.43 4.34
C LYS A 141 -14.39 5.28 3.18
N LYS A 142 -13.55 6.12 2.58
CA LYS A 142 -13.89 6.93 1.42
C LYS A 142 -13.93 6.08 0.15
N HIS A 143 -13.00 5.15 0.01
CA HIS A 143 -12.87 4.31 -1.20
C HIS A 143 -13.30 2.86 -0.98
N TRP A 144 -13.48 2.42 0.27
CA TRP A 144 -13.79 1.02 0.59
C TRP A 144 -15.00 0.85 1.49
N LEU A 145 -15.88 -0.05 1.09
CA LEU A 145 -16.93 -0.61 1.93
C LEU A 145 -16.51 -2.00 2.42
N LEU A 146 -16.47 -2.18 3.73
CA LEU A 146 -16.12 -3.43 4.40
C LEU A 146 -17.31 -3.97 5.19
N GLU A 147 -17.83 -5.14 4.82
CA GLU A 147 -19.03 -5.73 5.41
C GLU A 147 -18.82 -7.18 5.90
N PRO A 148 -19.00 -7.46 7.20
CA PRO A 148 -19.11 -6.47 8.28
C PRO A 148 -17.81 -5.66 8.43
N PHE A 149 -17.85 -4.51 9.09
CA PHE A 149 -16.65 -3.70 9.34
C PHE A 149 -15.56 -4.44 10.15
N SER A 150 -15.97 -5.45 10.92
CA SER A 150 -15.06 -6.33 11.66
C SER A 150 -15.70 -7.67 11.92
N GLU A 151 -14.87 -8.72 12.02
CA GLU A 151 -15.28 -10.06 12.40
C GLU A 151 -14.80 -10.42 13.80
N LYS A 152 -15.70 -10.88 14.68
CA LYS A 152 -15.41 -11.16 16.09
C LYS A 152 -15.61 -12.64 16.42
N PHE A 153 -14.53 -13.29 16.87
CA PHE A 153 -14.55 -14.64 17.42
C PHE A 153 -14.54 -14.59 18.95
N LYS A 154 -15.42 -15.37 19.59
CA LYS A 154 -15.43 -15.54 21.05
C LYS A 154 -14.20 -16.31 21.50
N ALA A 155 -13.87 -16.22 22.79
CA ALA A 155 -12.79 -17.03 23.36
C ALA A 155 -13.00 -18.53 23.08
N ASN A 156 -11.93 -19.19 22.63
CA ASN A 156 -11.86 -20.59 22.19
C ASN A 156 -12.71 -20.95 20.96
N GLU A 157 -13.44 -20.00 20.37
CA GLU A 157 -14.09 -20.19 19.07
C GLU A 157 -13.02 -20.34 17.99
N GLY A 158 -13.26 -21.19 17.00
CA GLY A 158 -12.42 -21.26 15.81
C GLY A 158 -13.29 -21.57 14.61
N GLY A 159 -12.76 -21.34 13.42
CA GLY A 159 -13.49 -21.53 12.17
C GLY A 159 -13.25 -20.40 11.19
N LYS A 160 -14.09 -20.37 10.15
CA LYS A 160 -13.96 -19.45 9.03
C LYS A 160 -15.09 -18.44 9.03
N ARG A 161 -14.73 -17.18 8.82
CA ARG A 161 -15.68 -16.08 8.58
C ARG A 161 -15.19 -15.26 7.40
N MET A 162 -16.08 -14.46 6.80
CA MET A 162 -15.72 -13.64 5.64
C MET A 162 -15.94 -12.17 5.94
N LEU A 163 -15.02 -11.35 5.44
CA LEU A 163 -15.22 -9.93 5.23
C LEU A 163 -15.49 -9.72 3.74
N LYS A 164 -16.55 -9.00 3.41
CA LYS A 164 -16.82 -8.55 2.05
C LYS A 164 -16.15 -7.20 1.84
N LEU A 165 -15.28 -7.12 0.85
CA LEU A 165 -14.61 -5.89 0.45
C LEU A 165 -15.20 -5.43 -0.88
N THR A 166 -15.66 -4.19 -0.92
CA THR A 166 -16.20 -3.56 -2.13
C THR A 166 -15.54 -2.21 -2.33
N TYR A 167 -15.07 -1.95 -3.55
CA TYR A 167 -14.58 -0.64 -3.93
C TYR A 167 -15.75 0.31 -4.17
N ILE A 168 -15.67 1.51 -3.61
CA ILE A 168 -16.65 2.57 -3.80
C ILE A 168 -16.23 3.34 -5.05
N ASP A 169 -17.09 3.30 -6.06
CA ASP A 169 -16.98 4.10 -7.28
C ASP A 169 -16.97 5.59 -6.92
N ASP A 170 -15.91 6.30 -7.30
CA ASP A 170 -15.72 7.72 -7.02
C ASP A 170 -16.01 8.63 -8.23
N ASN A 171 -16.37 8.04 -9.39
CA ASN A 171 -16.57 8.69 -10.69
C ASN A 171 -15.43 9.64 -11.10
N ALA A 172 -14.22 9.45 -10.56
CA ALA A 172 -13.08 10.29 -10.85
C ALA A 172 -12.11 9.54 -11.75
N ILE A 173 -11.75 10.14 -12.89
CA ILE A 173 -10.72 9.57 -13.77
C ILE A 173 -9.37 9.54 -13.04
N VAL A 174 -8.86 8.34 -12.82
CA VAL A 174 -7.53 8.11 -12.26
C VAL A 174 -6.67 7.38 -13.27
N SER A 175 -5.58 8.04 -13.69
CA SER A 175 -4.51 7.40 -14.44
C SER A 175 -3.18 7.65 -13.73
N PRO A 176 -2.34 6.63 -13.51
CA PRO A 176 -2.54 5.20 -13.87
C PRO A 176 -3.45 4.42 -12.89
N ASP A 177 -3.72 3.15 -13.21
CA ASP A 177 -4.39 2.17 -12.34
C ASP A 177 -3.83 2.23 -10.91
N ARG A 178 -4.72 2.18 -9.91
CA ARG A 178 -4.32 2.23 -8.50
C ARG A 178 -4.10 0.83 -7.95
N ASN A 179 -2.92 0.61 -7.39
CA ASN A 179 -2.64 -0.56 -6.56
C ASN A 179 -2.80 -0.19 -5.09
N HIS A 180 -3.54 -1.03 -4.38
CA HIS A 180 -3.80 -0.89 -2.96
C HIS A 180 -3.20 -2.08 -2.21
N LEU A 181 -2.57 -1.82 -1.08
CA LEU A 181 -2.01 -2.85 -0.22
C LEU A 181 -2.86 -2.97 1.05
N MET A 182 -3.68 -4.01 1.08
CA MET A 182 -4.59 -4.28 2.17
C MET A 182 -3.90 -5.06 3.26
N VAL A 183 -4.08 -4.64 4.52
CA VAL A 183 -3.67 -5.40 5.70
C VAL A 183 -4.86 -5.75 6.57
N ILE A 184 -4.98 -7.04 6.83
CA ILE A 184 -5.84 -7.61 7.85
C ILE A 184 -5.09 -7.55 9.17
N LYS A 185 -5.73 -6.94 10.15
CA LYS A 185 -5.25 -6.85 11.51
C LYS A 185 -6.11 -7.68 12.44
N ARG A 186 -5.47 -8.29 13.45
CA ARG A 186 -6.12 -8.99 14.55
C ARG A 186 -5.91 -8.24 15.86
N LEU A 187 -6.96 -8.07 16.65
CA LEU A 187 -6.90 -7.53 18.00
C LEU A 187 -7.35 -8.62 18.97
N SER A 188 -6.43 -9.08 19.81
CA SER A 188 -6.80 -9.89 20.97
C SER A 188 -7.27 -8.97 22.10
N THR A 189 -8.46 -9.21 22.65
CA THR A 189 -8.95 -8.40 23.77
C THR A 189 -8.18 -8.64 25.06
N CYS A 190 -7.47 -9.77 25.19
CA CYS A 190 -6.57 -10.04 26.31
C CYS A 190 -5.27 -9.23 26.23
N GLU A 191 -4.72 -9.09 25.02
CA GLU A 191 -3.46 -8.35 24.82
C GLU A 191 -3.70 -6.85 24.65
N GLY A 192 -4.90 -6.45 24.22
CA GLY A 192 -5.25 -5.06 23.96
C GLY A 192 -4.43 -4.41 22.83
N ILE A 193 -3.67 -5.21 22.07
CA ILE A 193 -2.77 -4.76 21.02
C ILE A 193 -3.23 -5.34 19.69
N GLN A 194 -3.38 -4.46 18.71
CA GLN A 194 -3.70 -4.83 17.34
C GLN A 194 -2.41 -5.25 16.61
N ARG A 195 -2.45 -6.39 15.92
CA ARG A 195 -1.31 -6.95 15.20
C ARG A 195 -1.61 -7.33 13.77
N TYR A 196 -0.58 -7.35 12.93
CA TYR A 196 -0.58 -7.93 11.61
C TYR A 196 -1.08 -9.38 11.66
N TYR A 197 -1.96 -9.73 10.71
CA TYR A 197 -2.40 -11.10 10.47
C TYR A 197 -2.03 -11.55 9.06
N ARG A 198 -2.40 -10.76 8.05
CA ARG A 198 -2.15 -11.05 6.63
C ARG A 198 -2.25 -9.76 5.81
N HIS A 199 -1.51 -9.66 4.70
CA HIS A 199 -1.76 -8.68 3.64
C HIS A 199 -2.16 -9.33 2.32
N PHE A 200 -2.66 -8.51 1.40
CA PHE A 200 -2.85 -8.84 0.00
C PHE A 200 -2.92 -7.57 -0.85
N SER A 201 -2.49 -7.64 -2.10
CA SER A 201 -2.56 -6.54 -3.04
C SER A 201 -3.86 -6.57 -3.82
N VAL A 202 -4.40 -5.39 -4.14
CA VAL A 202 -5.60 -5.20 -4.93
C VAL A 202 -5.33 -4.20 -6.04
N SER A 203 -5.72 -4.52 -7.27
CA SER A 203 -5.70 -3.56 -8.38
C SER A 203 -7.10 -3.03 -8.64
N ILE A 204 -7.22 -1.72 -8.81
CA ILE A 204 -8.44 -1.07 -9.30
C ILE A 204 -8.21 -0.70 -10.75
N THR A 205 -9.04 -1.26 -11.63
CA THR A 205 -9.15 -0.79 -13.01
C THR A 205 -10.28 0.21 -13.07
N ASP A 206 -9.92 1.47 -13.29
CA ASP A 206 -10.85 2.58 -13.46
C ASP A 206 -11.67 2.37 -14.74
N ASN A 207 -12.99 2.33 -14.60
CA ASN A 207 -13.91 2.17 -15.72
C ASN A 207 -14.35 3.53 -16.30
N ASP A 208 -14.00 4.66 -15.70
CA ASP A 208 -14.24 6.00 -16.25
C ASP A 208 -13.30 6.31 -17.42
N VAL A 209 -12.29 5.45 -17.65
CA VAL A 209 -11.51 5.38 -18.89
C VAL A 209 -12.06 4.24 -19.77
N LEU A 210 -13.30 4.36 -20.25
CA LEU A 210 -13.95 3.39 -21.16
C LEU A 210 -13.29 3.30 -22.55
N GLY A 211 -12.33 4.17 -22.84
CA GLY A 211 -11.63 4.21 -24.10
C GLY A 211 -10.13 4.46 -23.98
N HIS A 212 -9.40 4.02 -25.00
CA HIS A 212 -8.00 4.35 -25.19
C HIS A 212 -7.88 5.37 -26.34
N TRP A 213 -6.90 6.24 -26.27
CA TRP A 213 -6.62 7.12 -27.39
C TRP A 213 -6.09 6.32 -28.58
N SER A 214 -6.52 6.69 -29.79
CA SER A 214 -5.81 6.32 -31.01
C SER A 214 -4.40 6.92 -30.99
N GLU A 215 -3.54 6.40 -31.86
CA GLU A 215 -2.34 7.14 -32.25
C GLU A 215 -2.71 8.56 -32.68
N TRP A 216 -1.80 9.50 -32.41
CA TRP A 216 -1.96 10.86 -32.87
C TRP A 216 -2.00 10.88 -34.41
N GLY A 217 -2.96 11.61 -34.95
CA GLY A 217 -2.96 11.95 -36.36
C GLY A 217 -1.72 12.74 -36.76
N ALA A 218 -1.46 12.81 -38.07
CA ALA A 218 -0.43 13.70 -38.59
C ALA A 218 -0.73 15.15 -38.20
N TRP A 219 0.33 15.94 -38.00
CA TRP A 219 0.20 17.38 -37.84
C TRP A 219 -0.44 17.99 -39.09
N GLY A 220 -1.40 18.88 -38.87
CA GLY A 220 -1.97 19.70 -39.93
C GLY A 220 -0.96 20.69 -40.51
N ASP A 221 -1.39 21.38 -41.57
CA ASP A 221 -0.61 22.46 -42.16
C ASP A 221 -0.42 23.60 -41.16
N CYS A 222 0.71 24.30 -41.30
CA CYS A 222 1.00 25.46 -40.47
C CYS A 222 0.06 26.61 -40.84
N SER A 223 -0.55 27.24 -39.83
CA SER A 223 -1.42 28.39 -40.03
C SER A 223 -0.66 29.57 -40.65
N THR A 224 -1.38 30.51 -41.25
CA THR A 224 -0.81 31.65 -41.99
C THR A 224 -0.79 32.95 -41.17
N VAL A 225 -1.14 32.88 -39.88
CA VAL A 225 -1.24 34.04 -38.98
C VAL A 225 0.14 34.46 -38.51
N HIS A 226 0.78 35.35 -39.26
CA HIS A 226 2.10 35.87 -38.91
C HIS A 226 2.04 36.82 -37.70
N PRO A 227 3.02 36.78 -36.78
CA PRO A 227 4.16 35.85 -36.69
C PRO A 227 3.88 34.56 -35.88
N PHE A 228 2.63 34.34 -35.45
CA PHE A 228 2.22 33.29 -34.51
C PHE A 228 1.58 32.09 -35.23
N CYS A 229 2.32 31.47 -36.14
CA CYS A 229 1.82 30.32 -36.86
C CYS A 229 1.87 29.06 -36.00
N SER A 230 0.82 28.25 -36.08
CA SER A 230 0.65 27.03 -35.30
C SER A 230 0.01 25.94 -36.14
N ARG A 231 0.24 24.69 -35.76
CA ARG A 231 -0.38 23.52 -36.36
C ARG A 231 -1.00 22.66 -35.28
N GLU A 232 -2.07 21.98 -35.65
CA GLU A 232 -2.85 21.13 -34.74
C GLU A 232 -2.76 19.67 -35.21
N ARG A 233 -2.72 18.74 -34.26
CA ARG A 233 -2.98 17.31 -34.52
C ARG A 233 -4.09 16.83 -33.60
N LYS A 234 -4.82 15.81 -34.06
CA LYS A 234 -5.97 15.25 -33.35
C LYS A 234 -5.80 13.75 -33.13
N ARG A 235 -6.45 13.24 -32.10
CA ARG A 235 -6.59 11.81 -31.81
C ARG A 235 -8.04 11.51 -31.43
N THR A 236 -8.45 10.25 -31.57
CA THR A 236 -9.83 9.84 -31.31
C THR A 236 -9.88 8.90 -30.13
N CYS A 237 -10.89 9.06 -29.28
CA CYS A 237 -11.14 8.12 -28.18
C CYS A 237 -11.78 6.84 -28.72
N LEU A 238 -11.05 5.73 -28.67
CA LEU A 238 -11.47 4.43 -29.17
C LEU A 238 -12.04 3.59 -28.03
N LYS A 239 -13.20 2.99 -28.26
CA LYS A 239 -13.89 2.15 -27.30
C LYS A 239 -13.18 0.80 -27.12
N SER A 240 -13.07 0.32 -25.88
CA SER A 240 -12.62 -1.07 -25.64
C SER A 240 -13.64 -2.08 -26.17
N ALA A 241 -13.17 -3.11 -26.88
CA ALA A 241 -14.01 -4.06 -27.64
C ALA A 241 -15.03 -4.84 -26.79
N PHE A 242 -14.86 -4.87 -25.47
CA PHE A 242 -15.66 -5.67 -24.53
C PHE A 242 -16.84 -4.92 -23.90
N LEU A 243 -17.00 -3.62 -24.14
CA LEU A 243 -18.00 -2.81 -23.45
C LEU A 243 -19.14 -2.40 -24.38
N LEU A 244 -20.35 -2.22 -23.85
CA LEU A 244 -21.50 -1.66 -24.60
C LEU A 244 -21.64 -0.14 -24.42
N ALA A 245 -20.92 0.46 -23.46
CA ALA A 245 -20.95 1.89 -23.14
C ALA A 245 -20.19 2.79 -24.14
N THR A 246 -20.34 4.11 -24.05
CA THR A 246 -19.60 5.11 -24.87
C THR A 246 -18.15 5.23 -24.40
N ALA A 247 -17.20 5.39 -25.32
CA ALA A 247 -15.79 5.57 -24.95
C ALA A 247 -15.56 6.91 -24.24
N VAL A 248 -14.81 6.88 -23.14
CA VAL A 248 -14.37 8.05 -22.38
C VAL A 248 -12.86 7.92 -22.21
N CYS A 249 -12.10 8.95 -22.59
CA CYS A 249 -10.64 8.93 -22.55
C CYS A 249 -10.13 10.12 -21.75
N ALA A 250 -9.10 9.88 -20.95
CA ALA A 250 -8.44 10.91 -20.15
C ALA A 250 -7.53 11.81 -21.02
N GLY A 251 -7.71 13.13 -20.96
CA GLY A 251 -6.86 14.12 -21.62
C GLY A 251 -7.44 14.74 -22.90
N GLU A 252 -6.67 15.60 -23.56
CA GLU A 252 -7.16 16.36 -24.73
C GLU A 252 -7.24 15.53 -26.01
N SER A 253 -8.24 15.81 -26.83
CA SER A 253 -8.40 15.21 -28.18
C SER A 253 -7.61 15.94 -29.27
N SER A 254 -7.07 17.11 -28.94
CA SER A 254 -6.31 17.98 -29.83
C SER A 254 -5.05 18.50 -29.13
N GLU A 255 -3.96 18.60 -29.89
CA GLU A 255 -2.73 19.23 -29.46
C GLU A 255 -2.32 20.28 -30.49
N THR A 256 -1.83 21.43 -30.01
CA THR A 256 -1.37 22.52 -30.86
C THR A 256 0.09 22.84 -30.56
N GLU A 257 0.90 23.02 -31.59
CA GLU A 257 2.29 23.45 -31.46
C GLU A 257 2.62 24.60 -32.42
N ALA A 258 3.68 25.35 -32.09
CA ALA A 258 4.20 26.39 -32.97
C ALA A 258 4.89 25.78 -34.20
N CYS A 259 4.75 26.43 -35.36
CA CYS A 259 5.38 26.00 -36.59
C CYS A 259 5.87 27.20 -37.42
N LYS A 260 6.74 26.92 -38.39
CA LYS A 260 7.25 27.94 -39.30
C LYS A 260 6.15 28.37 -40.27
N CYS A 261 5.79 29.66 -40.24
CA CYS A 261 4.82 30.21 -41.17
C CYS A 261 5.20 29.90 -42.63
N PRO A 262 4.22 29.53 -43.48
CA PRO A 262 4.45 29.44 -44.91
C PRO A 262 4.98 30.78 -45.40
N SER A 263 6.15 30.77 -46.04
CA SER A 263 6.68 31.95 -46.72
C SER A 263 5.78 32.25 -47.91
N GLY A 264 4.97 33.30 -47.79
CA GLY A 264 4.19 33.87 -48.90
C GLY A 264 5.07 34.53 -49.95
#